data_AF-A0A0B8P7M9-F1
#
_entry.id   AF-A0A0B8P7M9-F1
#
_cell.length_a   1.000
_cell.length_b   1.000
_cell.length_c   1.000
_cell.angle_alpha   90.00
_cell.angle_beta   90.00
_cell.angle_gamma   90.00
#
_symmetry.space_group_name_H-M   'P 1'
#
loop_
_entity.id
_entity.type
_entity.pdbx_description
1 polymer ?
#
loop_
_entity_poly.entity_id
_entity_poly.type
_entity_poly.pdbx_seq_one_letter_code
_entity_poly.pdbx_strand_id
1 'polypeptide(L)' 'MRATSVEEKDEVLIFKGEYFLDANGLPTPNTTAVFNMFKYLAHVLSKEFTIK' A
#
# COMPACT_ATOMS: atom_id res chain seq x y z
N MET A 1 10.28 0.39 4.42
CA MET A 1 8.92 0.34 3.82
C MET A 1 9.08 0.00 2.34
N ARG A 2 8.53 -1.12 1.87
CA ARG A 2 8.68 -1.61 0.50
C ARG A 2 7.41 -2.30 0.06
N ALA A 3 6.88 -1.95 -1.11
CA ALA A 3 5.82 -2.72 -1.76
C ALA A 3 6.42 -4.02 -2.34
N THR A 4 5.80 -5.15 -2.05
CA THR A 4 6.21 -6.47 -2.54
C THR A 4 5.25 -7.02 -3.58
N SER A 5 4.02 -6.49 -3.63
CA SER A 5 3.04 -6.80 -4.67
C SER A 5 2.10 -5.62 -4.89
N VAL A 6 1.44 -5.65 -6.05
CA VAL A 6 0.40 -4.71 -6.42
C VAL A 6 -0.70 -5.50 -7.13
N GLU A 7 -1.95 -5.20 -6.81
CA GLU A 7 -3.13 -5.67 -7.54
C GLU A 7 -3.97 -4.47 -7.97
N GLU A 8 -4.87 -4.64 -8.93
CA GLU A 8 -5.78 -3.59 -9.34
C GLU A 8 -7.20 -3.98 -8.99
N LYS A 9 -7.94 -3.06 -8.39
CA LYS A 9 -9.36 -3.24 -8.06
C LYS A 9 -10.08 -1.94 -8.31
N ASP A 10 -11.18 -2.02 -9.06
CA ASP A 10 -12.04 -0.87 -9.37
C ASP A 10 -11.20 0.32 -9.89
N GLU A 11 -10.30 0.07 -10.84
CA GLU A 11 -9.37 1.05 -11.46
C GLU A 11 -8.36 1.68 -10.49
N VAL A 12 -8.15 1.09 -9.31
CA VAL A 12 -7.19 1.55 -8.31
C VAL A 12 -6.14 0.49 -8.05
N LEU A 13 -4.87 0.88 -8.18
CA LEU A 13 -3.72 0.08 -7.77
C LEU A 13 -3.65 0.00 -6.25
N ILE A 14 -3.67 -1.22 -5.72
CA ILE A 14 -3.55 -1.54 -4.29
C ILE A 14 -2.17 -2.13 -4.05
N PHE A 15 -1.31 -1.35 -3.39
CA PHE A 15 0.03 -1.76 -3.00
C PHE A 15 0.01 -2.54 -1.68
N LYS A 16 0.73 -3.66 -1.64
CA LYS A 16 0.85 -4.53 -0.47
C LYS A 16 2.31 -4.73 -0.10
N GLY A 17 2.56 -4.97 1.18
CA GLY A 17 3.88 -5.20 1.75
C GLY A 17 3.80 -5.31 3.26
N GLU A 18 4.93 -5.13 3.94
CA GLU A 18 4.99 -5.14 5.40
C GLU A 18 4.23 -3.95 6.02
N TYR A 19 3.27 -4.22 6.91
CA TYR A 19 2.44 -3.20 7.57
C TYR A 19 2.99 -2.76 8.94
N PHE A 20 4.10 -3.35 9.40
CA PHE A 20 4.74 -3.05 10.69
C PHE A 20 3.78 -3.15 11.88
N LEU A 21 2.94 -4.20 11.89
CA LEU A 21 2.03 -4.48 12.99
C LEU A 21 2.80 -5.11 14.16
N ASP A 22 2.25 -4.99 15.37
CA ASP A 22 2.80 -5.67 16.54
C ASP A 22 2.43 -7.17 16.57
N ALA A 23 2.85 -7.88 17.62
CA ALA A 23 2.59 -9.31 17.77
C ALA A 23 1.10 -9.69 17.87
N ASN A 24 0.23 -8.73 18.19
CA ASN A 24 -1.23 -8.92 18.24
C ASN A 24 -1.91 -8.49 16.92
N GLY A 25 -1.13 -8.04 15.93
CA GLY A 25 -1.64 -7.52 14.67
C GLY A 25 -2.16 -6.08 14.76
N LEU A 26 -1.81 -5.33 15.80
CA LEU A 26 -2.24 -3.94 15.96
C LEU A 26 -1.30 -2.96 15.24
N PRO A 27 -1.82 -1.85 14.71
CA PRO A 27 -1.00 -0.79 14.12
C PRO A 27 0.04 -0.22 15.10
N THR A 28 1.24 0.01 14.60
CA THR A 28 2.31 0.75 15.29
C THR A 28 2.48 2.14 14.66
N PRO A 29 3.32 3.03 15.22
CA PRO A 29 3.62 4.31 14.58
C PRO A 29 4.16 4.18 13.14
N ASN A 30 4.87 3.10 12.84
CA ASN A 30 5.40 2.82 11.50
C ASN A 30 4.30 2.39 10.51
N THR A 31 3.20 1.82 11.02
CA THR A 31 2.04 1.43 10.22
C THR A 31 1.44 2.64 9.50
N THR A 32 1.31 3.77 10.18
CA THR A 32 0.79 5.01 9.57
C THR A 32 1.64 5.48 8.39
N ALA A 33 2.97 5.41 8.53
CA ALA A 33 3.88 5.85 7.49
C ALA A 33 3.83 4.95 6.24
N VAL A 34 3.73 3.62 6.41
CA VAL A 34 3.58 2.72 5.24
C VAL A 34 2.21 2.85 4.59
N PHE A 35 1.13 3.05 5.36
CA PHE A 35 -0.19 3.33 4.79
C PHE A 35 -0.20 4.62 3.97
N ASN A 36 0.41 5.69 4.46
CA ASN A 36 0.50 6.95 3.73
C ASN A 36 1.29 6.78 2.42
N MET A 37 2.42 6.04 2.48
CA MET A 37 3.23 5.75 1.29
C MET A 37 2.44 4.94 0.25
N PHE A 38 1.77 3.85 0.65
CA PHE A 38 0.96 3.04 -0.26
C PHE A 38 -0.23 3.81 -0.82
N LYS A 39 -0.88 4.67 0.00
CA LYS A 39 -1.96 5.53 -0.48
C LYS A 39 -1.46 6.55 -1.50
N TYR A 40 -0.30 7.14 -1.29
CA TYR A 40 0.32 8.06 -2.24
C TYR A 40 0.61 7.37 -3.57
N LEU A 41 1.24 6.18 -3.54
CA LEU A 41 1.50 5.38 -4.73
C LEU A 41 0.21 5.03 -5.48
N ALA A 42 -0.82 4.57 -4.77
CA ALA A 42 -2.13 4.29 -5.36
C ALA A 42 -2.72 5.55 -6.02
N HIS A 43 -2.69 6.70 -5.35
CA HIS A 43 -3.27 7.92 -5.87
C HIS A 43 -2.56 8.45 -7.13
N VAL A 44 -1.24 8.37 -7.17
CA VAL A 44 -0.45 8.88 -8.30
C VAL A 44 -0.45 7.87 -9.45
N LEU A 45 -0.13 6.61 -9.18
CA LEU A 45 0.14 5.63 -10.24
C LEU A 45 -1.13 5.07 -10.87
N SER A 46 -2.27 5.02 -10.18
CA SER A 46 -3.52 4.53 -10.79
C SER A 46 -4.05 5.45 -11.90
N LYS A 47 -3.57 6.69 -11.98
CA LYS A 47 -3.90 7.60 -13.09
C LYS A 47 -3.07 7.31 -14.35
N GLU A 48 -1.94 6.64 -14.19
CA GLU A 48 -0.91 6.48 -15.21
C GLU A 48 -0.83 5.04 -15.72
N PHE A 49 -1.22 4.06 -14.91
CA PHE A 49 -1.00 2.65 -15.16
C PHE A 49 -2.18 1.77 -14.75
N THR A 50 -2.32 0.63 -15.45
CA THR A 50 -3.23 -0.48 -15.16
C THR A 50 -2.44 -1.80 -15.20
N ILE A 51 -2.86 -2.81 -14.44
CA ILE A 51 -2.30 -4.16 -14.42
C ILE A 51 -2.98 -5.00 -15.50
N LYS A 52 -2.17 -5.63 -16.36
CA LYS A 52 -2.61 -6.56 -17.40
C LYS A 52 -2.43 -8.02 -16.98
#